data_AF-B8BLA3-F1
#
_entry.id   AF-B8BLA3-F1
#
_cell.length_a   1.000
_cell.length_b   1.000
_cell.length_c   1.000
_cell.angle_alpha   90.00
_cell.angle_beta   90.00
_cell.angle_gamma   90.00
#
_symmetry.space_group_name_H-M   'P 1'
#
loop_
_entity.id
_entity.type
_entity.pdbx_description
1 polymer ?
#
loop_
_entity_poly.entity_id
_entity_poly.type
_entity_poly.pdbx_seq_one_letter_code
_entity_poly.pdbx_strand_id
1 'polypeptide(L)'
;MSSSRRSRTSSRLAAAPPPTDEQMAELISKLQAVLPTRGGEANAKQASSAEVLQEACRYIRRLHREADALSERLAELLLLQPSDLAINGADVPDLIRSLLM
;
A
#
# COMPACT_ATOMS: atom_id res chain seq x y z
N MET A 1 -37.70 -18.86 -18.30
CA MET A 1 -38.69 -18.17 -17.46
C MET A 1 -38.06 -16.91 -16.92
N SER A 2 -38.67 -15.76 -17.25
CA SER A 2 -38.80 -14.55 -16.42
C SER A 2 -37.63 -14.16 -15.50
N SER A 3 -36.96 -13.03 -15.77
CA SER A 3 -37.52 -11.71 -15.41
C SER A 3 -36.44 -10.65 -15.19
N SER A 4 -36.71 -9.50 -15.84
CA SER A 4 -36.54 -8.15 -15.29
C SER A 4 -35.19 -7.68 -14.77
N ARG A 5 -34.54 -6.90 -15.64
CA ARG A 5 -34.41 -5.43 -15.49
C ARG A 5 -34.31 -4.91 -14.05
N ARG A 6 -33.15 -4.33 -13.73
CA ARG A 6 -33.13 -2.93 -13.27
C ARG A 6 -31.76 -2.31 -13.44
N SER A 7 -31.70 -1.35 -14.36
CA SER A 7 -30.73 -0.28 -14.38
C SER A 7 -30.57 0.30 -12.97
N ARG A 8 -29.34 0.34 -12.48
CA ARG A 8 -28.92 1.35 -11.51
C ARG A 8 -27.90 2.24 -12.19
N THR A 9 -28.44 3.23 -12.88
CA THR A 9 -27.77 4.50 -13.13
C THR A 9 -27.38 5.08 -11.77
N SER A 10 -26.13 4.89 -11.34
CA SER A 10 -25.58 5.65 -10.21
C SER A 10 -24.96 6.93 -10.77
N SER A 11 -25.83 7.84 -11.18
CA SER A 11 -25.56 9.26 -11.30
C SER A 11 -25.33 9.81 -9.88
N ARG A 12 -24.12 9.64 -9.34
CA ARG A 12 -23.69 10.22 -8.06
C ARG A 12 -22.25 10.73 -8.05
N LEU A 13 -21.63 10.94 -9.21
CA LEU A 13 -20.61 11.99 -9.29
C LEU A 13 -21.32 13.35 -9.32
N ALA A 14 -22.22 13.59 -8.35
CA ALA A 14 -22.58 14.92 -7.95
C ALA A 14 -21.24 15.54 -7.56
N ALA A 15 -20.80 16.50 -8.36
CA ALA A 15 -19.50 17.15 -8.24
C ALA A 15 -19.23 17.40 -6.76
N ALA A 16 -18.36 16.57 -6.17
CA ALA A 16 -17.83 16.91 -4.87
C ALA A 16 -17.24 18.32 -5.05
N PRO A 17 -17.54 19.26 -4.14
CA PRO A 17 -16.88 20.55 -4.21
C PRO A 17 -15.37 20.30 -4.34
N PRO A 18 -14.67 21.12 -5.15
CA PRO A 18 -13.21 20.99 -5.25
C PRO A 18 -12.63 20.96 -3.84
N PRO A 19 -11.61 20.14 -3.57
CA PRO A 19 -11.02 20.05 -2.25
C PRO A 19 -10.63 21.45 -1.78
N THR A 20 -10.99 21.80 -0.54
CA THR A 20 -10.63 23.12 0.01
C THR A 20 -9.13 23.18 0.27
N ASP A 21 -8.58 24.40 0.35
CA ASP A 21 -7.15 24.58 0.64
C ASP A 21 -6.75 23.95 1.98
N GLU A 22 -7.66 23.92 2.96
CA GLU A 22 -7.45 23.23 4.24
C GLU A 22 -7.36 21.72 4.08
N GLN A 23 -8.21 21.11 3.26
CA GLN A 23 -8.16 19.67 2.97
C GLN A 23 -6.87 19.30 2.23
N MET A 24 -6.42 20.16 1.32
CA MET A 24 -5.15 20.00 0.62
C MET A 24 -3.96 20.10 1.59
N ALA A 25 -3.95 21.08 2.49
CA ALA A 25 -2.92 21.23 3.51
C ALA A 25 -2.89 20.05 4.49
N GLU A 26 -4.05 19.57 4.93
CA GLU A 26 -4.17 18.39 5.79
C GLU A 26 -3.62 17.14 5.08
N LEU A 27 -3.95 16.94 3.80
CA LEU A 27 -3.43 15.84 3.01
C LEU A 27 -1.90 15.90 2.90
N ILE A 28 -1.33 17.06 2.58
CA ILE A 28 0.13 17.24 2.50
C ILE A 28 0.79 16.92 3.85
N SER A 29 0.22 17.42 4.95
CA SER A 29 0.71 17.15 6.31
C SER A 29 0.72 15.65 6.62
N LYS A 30 -0.39 14.94 6.31
CA LYS A 30 -0.46 13.48 6.46
C LYS A 30 0.57 12.75 5.59
N LEU A 31 0.78 13.19 4.35
CA LEU A 31 1.79 12.61 3.46
C LEU A 31 3.21 12.80 4.00
N GLN A 32 3.53 13.98 4.52
CA GLN A 32 4.84 14.23 5.13
C GLN A 32 5.07 13.36 6.37
N ALA A 33 4.04 13.11 7.19
CA ALA A 33 4.15 12.28 8.38
C ALA A 33 4.43 10.79 8.06
N VAL A 34 3.93 10.26 6.94
CA VAL A 34 4.12 8.85 6.55
C VAL A 34 5.34 8.61 5.65
N LEU A 35 5.90 9.67 5.07
CA LEU A 35 7.05 9.55 4.17
C LEU A 35 8.35 9.29 4.95
N PRO A 36 9.15 8.28 4.55
CA PRO A 36 10.34 7.87 5.31
C PRO A 36 11.42 8.95 5.38
N THR A 37 11.48 9.88 4.42
CA THR A 37 12.47 10.97 4.44
C THR A 37 12.02 12.19 5.25
N ARG A 38 10.79 12.19 5.77
CA ARG A 38 10.15 13.38 6.36
C ARG A 38 9.63 13.17 7.77
N GLY A 39 9.29 11.94 8.14
CA GLY A 39 8.66 11.60 9.43
C GLY A 39 9.50 11.80 10.71
N GLY A 40 10.73 12.34 10.63
CA GLY A 40 11.59 12.51 11.81
C GLY A 40 12.53 13.71 11.79
N GLU A 41 12.72 14.37 10.66
CA GLU A 41 13.59 15.53 10.60
C GLU A 41 12.77 16.79 10.87
N ALA A 42 12.98 17.41 12.05
CA ALA A 42 12.56 18.77 12.36
C ALA A 42 13.02 19.81 11.30
N ASN A 43 13.90 19.38 10.39
CA ASN A 43 14.44 20.15 9.28
C ASN A 43 14.03 19.57 7.91
N ALA A 44 12.84 18.96 7.81
CA ALA A 44 12.24 18.61 6.53
C ALA A 44 12.24 19.88 5.67
N LYS A 45 13.24 19.99 4.79
CA LYS A 45 13.39 21.11 3.87
C LYS A 45 12.03 21.36 3.27
N GLN A 46 11.63 22.63 3.27
CA GLN A 46 10.33 23.13 2.84
C GLN A 46 10.11 22.77 1.37
N ALA A 47 9.75 21.50 1.15
CA ALA A 47 9.53 20.96 -0.16
C ALA A 47 8.18 21.46 -0.62
N SER A 48 8.10 21.76 -1.90
CA SER A 48 6.83 22.12 -2.52
C SER A 48 5.84 20.98 -2.37
N SER A 49 4.54 21.31 -2.38
CA SER A 49 3.46 20.32 -2.40
C SER A 49 3.63 19.32 -3.55
N ALA A 50 4.17 19.76 -4.69
CA ALA A 50 4.46 18.92 -5.84
C ALA A 50 5.54 17.86 -5.54
N GLU A 51 6.62 18.23 -4.84
CA GLU A 51 7.67 17.30 -4.45
C GLU A 51 7.16 16.29 -3.41
N VAL A 52 6.38 16.72 -2.43
CA VAL A 52 5.74 15.83 -1.44
C VAL A 52 4.85 14.80 -2.15
N LEU A 53 4.03 15.24 -3.10
CA LEU A 53 3.17 14.35 -3.89
C LEU A 53 3.99 13.38 -4.75
N GLN A 54 5.05 13.86 -5.40
CA GLN A 54 5.93 13.01 -6.21
C GLN A 54 6.60 11.93 -5.37
N GLU A 55 7.08 12.30 -4.18
CA GLU A 55 7.69 11.38 -3.23
C GLU A 55 6.67 10.36 -2.71
N ALA A 56 5.46 10.81 -2.35
CA ALA A 56 4.35 9.94 -1.96
C ALA A 56 4.03 8.92 -3.06
N CYS A 57 3.87 9.36 -4.31
CA CYS A 57 3.64 8.45 -5.43
C CYS A 57 4.80 7.48 -5.69
N ARG A 58 6.04 7.89 -5.44
CA ARG A 58 7.22 7.02 -5.53
C ARG A 58 7.22 5.98 -4.42
N TYR A 59 6.90 6.41 -3.19
CA TYR A 59 6.87 5.54 -2.02
C TYR A 59 5.76 4.49 -2.13
N ILE A 60 4.55 4.87 -2.54
CA ILE A 60 3.45 3.93 -2.81
C ILE A 60 3.87 2.88 -3.85
N ARG A 61 4.50 3.31 -4.96
CA ARG A 61 4.98 2.39 -6.00
C ARG A 61 6.06 1.43 -5.48
N ARG A 62 6.95 1.92 -4.62
CA ARG A 62 7.97 1.09 -3.98
C ARG A 62 7.31 0.07 -3.04
N LEU A 63 6.39 0.51 -2.19
CA LEU A 63 5.68 -0.34 -1.24
C LEU A 63 4.88 -1.45 -1.95
N HIS A 64 4.21 -1.12 -3.06
CA HIS A 64 3.55 -2.13 -3.89
C HIS A 64 4.53 -3.18 -4.41
N ARG A 65 5.67 -2.76 -4.97
CA ARG A 65 6.69 -3.71 -5.46
C ARG A 65 7.27 -4.58 -4.35
N GLU A 66 7.51 -4.02 -3.18
CA GLU A 66 7.97 -4.77 -2.00
C GLU A 66 6.90 -5.76 -1.54
N ALA A 67 5.63 -5.36 -1.50
CA ALA A 67 4.52 -6.25 -1.17
C ALA A 67 4.36 -7.39 -2.20
N ASP A 68 4.47 -7.09 -3.50
CA ASP A 68 4.41 -8.08 -4.57
C ASP A 68 5.58 -9.07 -4.47
N ALA A 69 6.82 -8.59 -4.31
CA ALA A 69 8.01 -9.42 -4.16
C ALA A 69 7.97 -10.30 -2.89
N LEU A 70 7.48 -9.75 -1.76
CA LEU A 70 7.28 -10.52 -0.54
C LEU A 70 6.19 -11.59 -0.73
N SER A 71 5.12 -11.26 -1.48
CA SER A 71 4.06 -12.22 -1.80
C SER A 71 4.56 -13.35 -2.69
N GLU A 72 5.39 -13.05 -3.69
CA GLU A 72 6.04 -14.04 -4.55
C GLU A 72 6.99 -14.95 -3.75
N ARG A 73 7.86 -14.36 -2.91
CA ARG A 73 8.76 -15.11 -2.03
C ARG A 73 8.00 -16.02 -1.06
N LEU A 74 6.90 -15.53 -0.48
CA LEU A 74 6.04 -16.35 0.38
C LEU A 74 5.44 -17.51 -0.42
N ALA A 75 4.96 -17.26 -1.64
CA ALA A 75 4.43 -18.30 -2.51
C ALA A 75 5.48 -19.34 -2.86
N GLU A 76 6.71 -18.94 -3.21
CA GLU A 76 7.84 -19.85 -3.44
C GLU A 76 8.11 -20.70 -2.21
N LEU A 77 8.28 -20.09 -1.03
CA LEU A 77 8.56 -20.82 0.20
C LEU A 77 7.43 -21.81 0.58
N LEU A 78 6.17 -21.49 0.25
CA LEU A 78 5.04 -22.39 0.39
C LEU A 78 5.00 -23.48 -0.69
N LEU A 79 5.44 -23.21 -1.92
CA LEU A 79 5.53 -24.21 -3.00
C LEU A 79 6.71 -25.16 -2.80
N LEU A 80 7.76 -24.73 -2.10
CA LEU A 80 8.87 -25.59 -1.66
C LEU A 80 8.45 -26.61 -0.57
N GLN A 81 7.17 -26.68 -0.19
CA GLN A 81 6.58 -27.71 0.67
C GLN A 81 6.29 -29.03 -0.08
N PRO A 82 6.14 -30.17 0.60
CA PRO A 82 6.93 -30.75 1.68
C PRO A 82 7.32 -32.19 1.28
N SER A 83 7.98 -32.34 0.12
CA SER A 83 8.68 -33.61 -0.17
C SER A 83 10.01 -33.67 0.59
N ASP A 84 10.64 -32.51 0.83
CA ASP A 84 11.95 -32.41 1.50
C ASP A 84 11.89 -31.91 2.95
N LEU A 85 10.88 -31.13 3.37
CA LEU A 85 10.66 -30.77 4.78
C LEU A 85 9.50 -31.58 5.34
N ALA A 86 9.83 -32.75 5.89
CA ALA A 86 8.91 -33.66 6.54
C ALA A 86 8.14 -32.99 7.69
N ILE A 87 6.85 -32.75 7.46
CA ILE A 87 5.73 -32.82 8.41
C ILE A 87 6.12 -32.66 9.89
N ASN A 88 6.38 -31.43 10.33
CA ASN A 88 6.05 -30.97 11.67
C ASN A 88 5.81 -29.46 11.56
N GLY A 89 4.72 -28.94 12.12
CA GLY A 89 4.42 -27.49 12.13
C GLY A 89 5.46 -26.61 12.86
N ALA A 90 6.66 -27.15 13.13
CA ALA A 90 7.79 -26.50 13.78
C ALA A 90 8.55 -25.52 12.87
N ASP A 91 8.39 -25.59 11.54
CA ASP A 91 9.17 -24.78 10.59
C ASP A 91 8.49 -23.45 10.22
N VAL A 92 7.24 -23.21 10.64
CA VAL A 92 6.52 -21.96 10.36
C VAL A 92 7.24 -20.71 10.92
N PRO A 93 7.81 -20.74 12.14
CA PRO A 93 8.60 -19.63 12.64
C PRO A 93 9.85 -19.35 11.78
N ASP A 94 10.52 -20.39 11.26
CA ASP A 94 11.71 -20.22 10.41
C ASP A 94 11.33 -19.69 9.03
N LEU A 95 10.19 -20.12 8.50
CA LEU A 95 9.57 -19.53 7.32
C LEU A 95 9.31 -18.02 7.51
N ILE A 96 8.66 -17.64 8.62
CA ILE A 96 8.38 -16.23 8.93
C ILE A 96 9.69 -15.44 9.09
N ARG A 97 10.70 -16.00 9.77
CA ARG A 97 12.03 -15.37 9.91
C ARG A 97 12.68 -15.16 8.55
N SER A 98 12.59 -16.13 7.65
CA SER A 98 13.15 -16.00 6.31
C SER A 98 12.49 -14.87 5.54
N LEU A 99 11.16 -14.69 5.64
CA LEU A 99 10.44 -13.63 4.94
C LEU A 99 10.78 -12.22 5.43
N LEU A 100 11.05 -12.08 6.73
CA LEU A 100 11.34 -10.81 7.39
C LEU A 100 12.81 -10.35 7.25
N MET A 101 13.71 -11.27 6.88
CA MET A 101 15.12 -10.99 6.57
C MET A 101 15.33 -10.72 5.08
#